data_AF-A0A914EPT3-F1
#
_entry.id   AF-A0A914EPT3-F1
#
_cell.length_a   1.000
_cell.length_b   1.000
_cell.length_c   1.000
_cell.angle_alpha   90.00
_cell.angle_beta   90.00
_cell.angle_gamma   90.00
#
_symmetry.space_group_name_H-M   'P 1'
#
loop_
_entity.id
_entity.type
_entity.pdbx_description
1 polymer ?
#
loop_
_entity_poly.entity_id
_entity_poly.type
_entity_poly.pdbx_seq_one_letter_code
_entity_poly.pdbx_strand_id
1 'polypeptide(L)'
;MAEKTFLLRQSDAAEDGTLEALANSKDLDDDKTVDLLGEVREMTSSLKEKVKELNEVEDQLEIVKQTFIKVGEFGTKLVKASVNISKISPVYARTLRYYLEVFRKAVAIESTQLDESEIPIINQNVLAAFRRKISRSLFAEHRKIFEFLIKSSEM
;
A
#
# COMPACT_ATOMS: atom_id res chain seq x y z
N MET A 1 9.09 5.30 -6.79
CA MET A 1 8.59 6.55 -7.43
C MET A 1 9.62 7.68 -7.56
N ALA A 2 9.96 8.47 -6.52
CA ALA A 2 10.89 9.62 -6.68
C ALA A 2 12.32 9.20 -7.11
N GLU A 3 12.81 8.10 -6.56
CA GLU A 3 14.12 7.53 -6.89
C GLU A 3 14.17 6.96 -8.32
N LYS A 4 13.11 6.30 -8.78
CA LYS A 4 12.95 5.81 -10.16
C LYS A 4 12.99 6.96 -11.18
N THR A 5 12.25 8.04 -10.92
CA THR A 5 12.25 9.23 -11.78
C THR A 5 13.61 9.91 -11.81
N PHE A 6 14.35 9.89 -10.69
CA PHE A 6 15.71 10.40 -10.61
C PHE A 6 16.69 9.56 -11.46
N LEU A 7 16.61 8.24 -11.37
CA LEU A 7 17.45 7.32 -12.16
C LEU A 7 17.16 7.42 -13.67
N LEU A 8 15.90 7.50 -14.08
CA LEU A 8 15.54 7.71 -15.48
C LEU A 8 16.11 9.02 -16.04
N ARG A 9 16.01 10.13 -15.29
CA ARG A 9 16.64 11.40 -15.67
C ARG A 9 18.15 11.31 -15.79
N GLN A 10 18.80 10.51 -14.94
CA GLN A 10 20.25 10.31 -15.01
C GLN A 10 20.64 9.52 -16.26
N SER A 11 19.79 8.59 -16.71
CA SER A 11 19.94 7.89 -18.00
C SER A 11 19.83 8.87 -19.17
N ASP A 12 18.75 9.65 -19.19
CA ASP A 12 18.49 10.61 -20.28
C ASP A 12 19.64 11.64 -20.37
N ALA A 13 20.12 12.15 -19.23
CA ALA A 13 21.23 13.08 -19.19
C ALA A 13 22.56 12.48 -19.67
N ALA A 14 22.81 11.19 -19.42
CA ALA A 14 24.02 10.50 -19.90
C ALA A 14 23.94 10.18 -21.41
N GLU A 15 22.75 9.88 -21.93
CA GLU A 15 22.50 9.72 -23.37
C GLU A 15 22.64 11.06 -24.11
N ASP A 16 22.09 12.15 -23.58
CA ASP A 16 22.23 13.48 -24.16
C ASP A 16 23.69 13.95 -24.18
N GLY A 17 24.43 13.71 -23.09
CA GLY A 17 25.86 14.06 -23.02
C GLY A 17 26.74 13.27 -24.00
N THR A 18 26.39 12.02 -24.32
CA THR A 18 27.09 11.24 -25.35
C THR A 18 26.72 11.67 -26.76
N LEU A 19 25.46 12.01 -27.02
CA LEU A 19 25.04 12.58 -28.30
C LEU A 19 25.77 13.90 -28.58
N GLU A 20 25.94 14.75 -27.56
CA GLU A 20 26.70 16.00 -27.68
C GLU A 20 28.20 15.75 -27.92
N ALA A 21 28.79 14.77 -27.23
CA ALA A 21 30.20 14.37 -27.45
C ALA A 21 30.42 13.81 -28.86
N LEU A 22 29.49 13.01 -29.38
CA LEU A 22 29.49 12.48 -30.75
C LEU A 22 29.26 13.55 -31.81
N ALA A 23 28.41 14.54 -31.53
CA ALA A 23 28.14 15.65 -32.45
C ALA A 23 29.31 16.62 -32.58
N ASN A 24 30.12 16.75 -31.50
CA ASN A 24 31.28 17.63 -31.46
C ASN A 24 32.59 16.95 -31.89
N SER A 25 32.66 15.61 -31.94
CA SER A 25 33.84 14.90 -32.44
C SER A 25 33.94 15.02 -33.97
N LYS A 26 35.10 15.51 -34.44
CA LYS A 26 35.36 15.78 -35.86
C LYS A 26 35.91 14.56 -36.61
N ASP A 27 36.50 13.63 -35.87
CA ASP A 27 36.99 12.32 -36.29
C ASP A 27 36.42 11.27 -35.33
N LEU A 28 35.80 10.21 -35.86
CA LEU A 28 35.20 9.12 -35.09
C LEU A 28 36.24 8.15 -34.50
N ASP A 29 37.52 8.34 -34.84
CA ASP A 29 38.65 7.46 -34.49
C ASP A 29 39.45 7.95 -33.25
N ASP A 30 38.99 8.99 -32.57
CA ASP A 30 39.64 9.43 -31.32
C ASP A 30 39.33 8.39 -30.23
N ASP A 31 40.35 7.63 -29.81
CA ASP A 31 40.27 6.57 -28.78
C ASP A 31 39.47 7.01 -27.53
N LYS A 32 39.54 8.31 -27.19
CA LYS A 32 38.79 8.92 -26.09
C LYS A 32 37.28 8.86 -26.25
N THR A 33 36.76 8.97 -27.48
CA THR A 33 35.32 8.89 -27.77
C THR A 33 34.83 7.45 -27.61
N VAL A 34 35.67 6.48 -27.97
CA VAL A 34 35.40 5.04 -27.81
C VAL A 34 35.39 4.65 -26.33
N ASP A 35 36.34 5.14 -25.54
CA ASP A 35 36.38 4.92 -24.10
C ASP A 35 35.17 5.54 -23.39
N LEU A 36 34.79 6.78 -23.75
CA LEU A 36 33.62 7.47 -23.18
C LEU A 36 32.30 6.74 -23.51
N LEU A 37 32.18 6.21 -24.74
CA LEU A 37 31.06 5.35 -25.16
C LEU A 37 31.01 4.05 -24.36
N GLY A 38 32.18 3.46 -24.06
CA GLY A 38 32.30 2.27 -23.23
C GLY A 38 31.79 2.52 -21.81
N GLU A 39 32.28 3.58 -21.17
CA GLU A 39 31.88 3.97 -19.80
C GLU A 39 30.38 4.27 -19.70
N VAL A 40 29.82 5.04 -20.65
CA VAL A 40 28.39 5.36 -20.65
C VAL A 40 27.54 4.13 -20.92
N ARG A 41 27.98 3.24 -21.81
CA ARG A 41 27.29 1.97 -22.06
C ARG A 41 27.24 1.10 -20.81
N GLU A 42 28.35 1.00 -20.07
CA GLU A 42 28.40 0.26 -18.81
C GLU A 42 27.51 0.91 -17.73
N MET A 43 27.57 2.24 -17.60
CA MET A 43 26.73 2.99 -16.66
C MET A 43 25.24 2.81 -16.97
N THR A 44 24.82 2.96 -18.23
CA THR A 44 23.43 2.78 -18.66
C THR A 44 22.98 1.34 -18.51
N SER A 45 23.86 0.36 -18.72
CA SER A 45 23.55 -1.06 -18.49
C SER A 45 23.30 -1.34 -17.00
N SER A 46 24.19 -0.86 -16.12
CA SER A 46 24.01 -0.97 -14.66
C SER A 46 22.74 -0.28 -14.18
N LEU A 47 22.43 0.89 -14.76
CA LEU A 47 21.24 1.65 -14.43
C LEU A 47 19.95 0.94 -14.86
N LYS A 48 19.93 0.35 -16.06
CA LYS A 48 18.81 -0.46 -16.53
C LYS A 48 18.55 -1.67 -15.62
N GLU A 49 19.61 -2.31 -15.13
CA GLU A 49 19.50 -3.41 -14.17
C GLU A 49 18.88 -2.96 -12.85
N LYS A 50 19.35 -1.84 -12.28
CA LYS A 50 18.74 -1.24 -11.08
C LYS A 50 17.28 -0.83 -11.27
N VAL A 51 16.92 -0.28 -12.43
CA VAL A 51 15.53 0.07 -12.74
C VAL A 51 14.65 -1.19 -12.80
N LYS A 52 15.18 -2.30 -13.33
CA LYS A 52 14.49 -3.58 -13.35
C LYS A 52 14.26 -4.12 -11.94
N GLU A 53 15.28 -4.14 -11.08
CA GLU A 53 15.15 -4.55 -9.68
C GLU A 53 14.11 -3.70 -8.93
N LEU A 54 14.12 -2.37 -9.14
CA LEU A 54 13.14 -1.47 -8.54
C LEU A 54 11.71 -1.76 -9.01
N ASN A 55 11.50 -2.10 -10.28
CA ASN A 55 10.18 -2.49 -10.78
C ASN A 55 9.69 -3.78 -10.10
N GLU A 56 10.55 -4.79 -9.97
CA GLU A 56 10.20 -6.03 -9.29
C GLU A 56 9.78 -5.79 -7.83
N VAL A 57 10.49 -4.89 -7.12
CA VAL A 57 10.11 -4.49 -5.76
C VAL A 57 8.81 -3.68 -5.73
N GLU A 58 8.60 -2.75 -6.67
CA GLU A 58 7.36 -1.96 -6.77
C GLU A 58 6.14 -2.87 -7.02
N ASP A 59 6.28 -3.89 -7.86
CA ASP A 59 5.20 -4.86 -8.13
C ASP A 59 4.84 -5.67 -6.88
N GLN A 60 5.85 -6.16 -6.15
CA GLN A 60 5.63 -6.87 -4.89
C GLN A 60 4.98 -5.96 -3.83
N LEU A 61 5.42 -4.70 -3.75
CA LEU A 61 4.85 -3.71 -2.83
C LEU A 61 3.40 -3.41 -3.17
N GLU A 62 3.06 -3.28 -4.45
CA GLU A 62 1.67 -3.00 -4.86
C GLU A 62 0.76 -4.17 -4.51
N ILE A 63 1.19 -5.43 -4.69
CA ILE A 63 0.44 -6.61 -4.26
C ILE A 63 0.16 -6.55 -2.75
N VAL A 64 1.20 -6.34 -1.93
CA VAL A 64 1.06 -6.25 -0.48
C VAL A 64 0.13 -5.10 -0.08
N LYS A 65 0.28 -3.94 -0.72
CA LYS A 65 -0.55 -2.75 -0.45
C LYS A 65 -2.03 -3.01 -0.77
N GLN A 66 -2.33 -3.64 -1.90
CA GLN A 66 -3.71 -3.98 -2.27
C GLN A 66 -4.35 -4.92 -1.25
N THR A 67 -3.59 -5.89 -0.73
CA THR A 67 -4.02 -6.80 0.35
C THR A 67 -4.40 -6.02 1.62
N PHE A 68 -3.56 -5.08 2.07
CA PHE A 68 -3.88 -4.25 3.24
C PHE A 68 -5.05 -3.29 3.02
N ILE A 69 -5.21 -2.75 1.81
CA ILE A 69 -6.34 -1.89 1.47
C ILE A 69 -7.66 -2.63 1.65
N LYS A 70 -7.77 -3.89 1.17
CA LYS A 70 -8.96 -4.73 1.34
C LYS A 70 -9.36 -4.88 2.82
N VAL A 71 -8.38 -5.11 3.71
CA VAL A 71 -8.60 -5.21 5.17
C VAL A 71 -9.04 -3.86 5.76
N GLY A 72 -8.42 -2.76 5.32
CA GLY A 72 -8.79 -1.41 5.75
C GLY A 72 -10.19 -0.98 5.33
N GLU A 73 -10.63 -1.37 4.13
CA GLU A 73 -12.00 -1.16 3.65
C GLU A 73 -13.02 -1.90 4.50
N PHE A 74 -12.74 -3.17 4.85
CA PHE A 74 -13.57 -3.95 5.75
C PHE A 74 -13.69 -3.30 7.14
N GLY A 75 -12.56 -2.87 7.72
CA GLY A 75 -12.55 -2.12 8.97
C GLY A 75 -13.38 -0.84 8.89
N THR A 76 -13.28 -0.11 7.78
CA THR A 76 -14.06 1.12 7.55
C THR A 76 -15.56 0.87 7.52
N LYS A 77 -16.01 -0.23 6.90
CA LYS A 77 -17.43 -0.64 6.91
C LYS A 77 -17.93 -0.87 8.34
N LEU A 78 -17.16 -1.57 9.16
CA LEU A 78 -17.52 -1.83 10.56
C LEU A 78 -17.59 -0.55 11.40
N VAL A 79 -16.65 0.39 11.20
CA VAL A 79 -16.70 1.69 11.87
C VAL A 79 -17.95 2.46 11.46
N LYS A 80 -18.28 2.50 10.16
CA LYS A 80 -19.50 3.17 9.67
C LYS A 80 -20.77 2.55 10.27
N ALA A 81 -20.89 1.22 10.29
CA ALA A 81 -22.02 0.53 10.92
C ALA A 81 -22.12 0.87 12.41
N SER A 82 -20.98 0.94 13.10
CA SER A 82 -20.88 1.29 14.52
C SER A 82 -21.23 2.74 14.81
N VAL A 83 -20.87 3.67 13.93
CA VAL A 83 -21.25 5.09 14.05
C VAL A 83 -22.74 5.27 13.76
N ASN A 84 -23.30 4.53 12.80
CA ASN A 84 -24.73 4.61 12.51
C ASN A 84 -25.62 4.24 13.70
N ILE A 85 -25.15 3.43 14.65
CA ILE A 85 -25.93 3.12 15.85
C ILE A 85 -26.10 4.33 16.78
N SER A 86 -25.19 5.31 16.73
CA SER A 86 -25.34 6.54 17.50
C SER A 86 -26.48 7.43 17.00
N LYS A 87 -27.01 7.17 15.79
CA LYS A 87 -28.22 7.82 15.28
C LYS A 87 -29.49 7.36 16.00
N ILE A 88 -29.49 6.13 16.53
CA ILE A 88 -30.60 5.60 17.32
C ILE A 88 -30.57 6.20 18.72
N SER A 89 -29.39 6.24 19.34
CA SER A 89 -29.21 6.90 20.63
C SER A 89 -27.82 7.52 20.74
N PRO A 90 -27.72 8.83 21.10
CA PRO A 90 -26.43 9.51 21.27
C PRO A 90 -25.50 8.86 22.30
N VAL A 91 -26.03 8.05 23.22
CA VAL A 91 -25.26 7.34 24.26
C VAL A 91 -24.24 6.35 23.68
N TYR A 92 -24.42 5.95 22.42
CA TYR A 92 -23.52 5.03 21.72
C TYR A 92 -22.41 5.73 20.93
N ALA A 93 -22.38 7.07 20.92
CA ALA A 93 -21.31 7.81 20.27
C ALA A 93 -19.94 7.44 20.88
N ARG A 94 -18.97 7.18 20.00
CA ARG A 94 -17.58 6.90 20.36
C ARG A 94 -16.66 7.74 19.48
N THR A 95 -15.45 7.98 19.96
CA THR A 95 -14.43 8.68 19.18
C THR A 95 -13.83 7.76 18.12
N LEU A 96 -13.36 8.34 17.01
CA LEU A 96 -12.64 7.58 15.98
C LEU A 96 -11.43 6.84 16.57
N ARG A 97 -10.74 7.46 17.53
CA ARG A 97 -9.61 6.87 18.26
C ARG A 97 -9.97 5.52 18.89
N TYR A 98 -11.15 5.42 19.50
CA TYR A 98 -11.60 4.16 20.10
C TYR A 98 -11.69 3.03 19.05
N TYR A 99 -12.29 3.33 17.89
CA TYR A 99 -12.44 2.34 16.83
C TYR A 99 -11.08 1.92 16.24
N LEU A 100 -10.16 2.87 16.06
CA LEU A 100 -8.80 2.59 15.59
C LEU A 100 -8.04 1.69 16.56
N GLU A 101 -8.19 1.89 17.87
CA GLU A 101 -7.56 1.02 18.86
C GLU A 101 -8.13 -0.40 18.85
N VAL A 102 -9.45 -0.55 18.66
CA VAL A 102 -10.09 -1.87 18.53
C VAL A 102 -9.58 -2.57 17.27
N PHE A 103 -9.52 -1.86 16.15
CA PHE A 103 -8.99 -2.38 14.88
C PHE A 103 -7.52 -2.77 15.00
N ARG A 104 -6.66 -1.89 15.53
CA ARG A 104 -5.22 -2.17 15.70
C ARG A 104 -5.00 -3.41 16.57
N LYS A 105 -5.75 -3.56 17.66
CA LYS A 105 -5.65 -4.73 18.54
C LYS A 105 -6.16 -6.02 17.89
N ALA A 106 -7.07 -5.92 16.92
CA ALA A 106 -7.59 -7.09 16.22
C ALA A 106 -6.65 -7.58 15.10
N VAL A 107 -5.98 -6.64 14.41
CA VAL A 107 -5.04 -6.96 13.33
C VAL A 107 -3.66 -7.39 13.87
N ALA A 108 -3.25 -6.88 15.03
CA ALA A 108 -1.92 -7.13 15.61
C ALA A 108 -1.66 -8.58 16.09
N ILE A 109 -2.61 -9.51 15.93
CA ILE A 109 -2.55 -10.80 16.63
C ILE A 109 -1.83 -11.90 15.86
N GLU A 110 -1.68 -11.87 14.52
CA GLU A 110 -1.35 -13.14 13.84
C GLU A 110 -0.37 -13.21 12.66
N SER A 111 0.12 -12.13 12.02
CA SER A 111 1.01 -12.37 10.86
C SER A 111 2.16 -11.39 10.69
N THR A 112 3.37 -11.96 10.72
CA THR A 112 4.62 -11.33 10.28
C THR A 112 4.72 -11.29 8.74
N GLN A 113 3.85 -12.03 8.05
CA GLN A 113 3.70 -12.08 6.59
C GLN A 113 2.21 -12.25 6.27
N LEU A 114 1.57 -11.24 5.69
CA LEU A 114 0.16 -11.31 5.31
C LEU A 114 0.05 -11.99 3.94
N ASP A 115 -0.44 -13.22 3.89
CA ASP A 115 -0.82 -13.86 2.62
C ASP A 115 -2.28 -13.49 2.26
N GLU A 116 -2.61 -13.44 0.96
CA GLU A 116 -3.99 -13.16 0.52
C GLU A 116 -4.98 -14.18 1.06
N SER A 117 -4.51 -15.42 1.29
CA SER A 117 -5.29 -16.51 1.89
C SER A 117 -5.71 -16.25 3.34
N GLU A 118 -5.01 -15.36 4.05
CA GLU A 118 -5.26 -15.03 5.47
C GLU A 118 -6.23 -13.84 5.65
N ILE A 119 -6.52 -13.09 4.57
CA ILE A 119 -7.45 -11.94 4.60
C ILE A 119 -8.81 -12.31 5.24
N PRO A 120 -9.46 -13.44 4.88
CA PRO A 120 -10.74 -13.81 5.47
C PRO A 120 -10.64 -14.05 6.98
N ILE A 121 -9.55 -14.62 7.45
CA ILE A 121 -9.30 -14.91 8.88
C ILE A 121 -9.12 -13.60 9.64
N ILE A 122 -8.32 -12.68 9.10
CA ILE A 122 -8.13 -11.34 9.67
C ILE A 122 -9.45 -10.59 9.74
N ASN A 123 -10.26 -10.63 8.67
CA ASN A 123 -11.57 -9.99 8.67
C ASN A 123 -12.51 -10.60 9.72
N GLN A 124 -12.51 -11.93 9.90
CA GLN A 124 -13.27 -12.58 10.97
C GLN A 124 -12.79 -12.17 12.36
N ASN A 125 -11.47 -12.05 12.58
CA ASN A 125 -10.90 -11.60 13.84
C ASN A 125 -11.29 -10.15 14.17
N VAL A 126 -11.22 -9.25 13.17
CA VAL A 126 -11.67 -7.87 13.29
C VAL A 126 -13.18 -7.81 13.59
N LEU A 127 -13.99 -8.59 12.86
CA LEU A 127 -15.43 -8.67 13.09
C LEU A 127 -15.76 -9.12 14.53
N ALA A 128 -15.09 -10.18 15.01
CA ALA A 128 -15.27 -10.70 16.36
C ALA A 128 -14.86 -9.67 17.42
N ALA A 129 -13.76 -8.93 17.20
CA ALA A 129 -13.32 -7.87 18.10
C ALA A 129 -14.35 -6.74 18.20
N PHE A 130 -14.88 -6.27 17.06
CA PHE A 130 -15.90 -5.23 17.01
C PHE A 130 -17.21 -5.70 17.66
N ARG A 131 -17.71 -6.89 17.32
CA ARG A 131 -18.90 -7.48 17.97
C ARG A 131 -18.73 -7.57 19.48
N ARG A 132 -17.59 -8.09 19.95
CA ARG A 132 -17.34 -8.25 21.39
C ARG A 132 -17.28 -6.90 22.13
N LYS A 133 -16.64 -5.89 21.55
CA LYS A 133 -16.46 -4.59 22.22
C LYS A 133 -17.72 -3.73 22.16
N ILE A 134 -18.38 -3.69 21.01
CA ILE A 134 -19.52 -2.80 20.78
C ILE A 134 -20.80 -3.40 21.37
N SER A 135 -21.10 -4.68 21.11
CA SER A 135 -22.31 -5.32 21.63
C SER A 135 -22.36 -5.35 23.16
N ARG A 136 -21.22 -5.40 23.85
CA ARG A 136 -21.15 -5.28 25.32
C ARG A 136 -21.66 -3.93 25.84
N SER A 137 -21.55 -2.87 25.05
CA SER A 137 -22.04 -1.53 25.41
C SER A 137 -23.47 -1.23 24.96
N LEU A 138 -24.08 -2.12 24.17
CA LEU A 138 -25.43 -1.97 23.65
C LEU A 138 -26.47 -2.64 24.56
N PHE A 139 -27.65 -2.02 24.66
CA PHE A 139 -28.85 -2.64 25.22
C PHE A 139 -29.30 -3.83 24.34
N ALA A 140 -30.06 -4.75 24.94
CA ALA A 140 -30.45 -5.99 24.28
C ALA A 140 -31.23 -5.77 22.98
N GLU A 141 -32.11 -4.75 22.91
CA GLU A 141 -32.84 -4.44 21.67
C GLU A 141 -31.89 -3.95 20.57
N HIS A 142 -30.93 -3.09 20.92
CA HIS A 142 -30.02 -2.48 19.94
C HIS A 142 -28.92 -3.43 19.45
N ARG A 143 -28.62 -4.52 20.16
CA ARG A 143 -27.67 -5.55 19.70
C ARG A 143 -28.12 -6.22 18.41
N LYS A 144 -29.40 -6.55 18.29
CA LYS A 144 -29.96 -7.16 17.07
C LYS A 144 -29.88 -6.21 15.88
N ILE A 145 -30.13 -4.93 16.12
CA ILE A 145 -30.00 -3.88 15.09
C ILE A 145 -28.54 -3.76 14.64
N PHE A 146 -27.58 -3.79 15.57
CA PHE A 146 -26.16 -3.75 15.22
C PHE A 146 -25.73 -4.96 14.38
N GLU A 147 -26.17 -6.17 14.74
CA GLU A 147 -25.89 -7.38 13.96
C GLU A 147 -26.51 -7.32 12.56
N PHE A 148 -27.71 -6.76 12.45
CA PHE A 148 -28.35 -6.50 11.15
C PHE A 148 -27.56 -5.49 10.31
N LEU A 149 -27.12 -4.38 10.90
CA LEU A 149 -26.32 -3.36 10.21
C LEU A 149 -24.98 -3.90 9.70
N ILE A 150 -24.32 -4.75 10.49
CA ILE A 150 -23.10 -5.44 10.07
C ILE A 150 -23.38 -6.35 8.88
N LYS A 151 -24.38 -7.23 8.97
CA LYS A 151 -24.73 -8.16 7.87
C LYS A 151 -25.17 -7.42 6.60
N SER A 152 -25.89 -6.32 6.75
CA SER A 152 -26.29 -5.47 5.63
C SER A 152 -25.10 -4.73 5.00
N SER A 153 -23.99 -4.56 5.72
CA SER A 153 -22.75 -3.96 5.18
C SER A 153 -21.80 -4.99 4.55
N GLU A 154 -22.08 -6.29 4.74
CA GLU A 154 -21.41 -7.41 4.08
C GLU A 154 -21.96 -7.66 2.65
N MET A 155 -23.17 -7.17 2.34
CA MET A 155 -23.70 -7.02 0.97
C MET A 155 -23.13 -5.78 0.28
#